data_AF-W4PC18-F1
#
_entry.id   AF-W4PC18-F1
#
_cell.length_a   1.000
_cell.length_b   1.000
_cell.length_c   1.000
_cell.angle_alpha   90.00
_cell.angle_beta   90.00
_cell.angle_gamma   90.00
#
_symmetry.space_group_name_H-M   'P 1'
#
loop_
_entity.id
_entity.type
_entity.pdbx_description
1 polymer ?
#
loop_
_entity_poly.entity_id
_entity_poly.type
_entity_poly.pdbx_seq_one_letter_code
_entity_poly.pdbx_strand_id
1 'polypeptide(L)'
;MRKHNQKRMQKNPYTREERFLAIDRPNLNPLPATDFEIVSYTDLKVSSNCCIYLGRDQHYYTVPYRHVSKTAHVAYTRSLVKIYVDGELVATHVRDYSKGKYTIVEEHLASKSIEYRG
;
A
#
# COMPACT_ATOMS: atom_id res chain seq x y z
N MET A 1 12.98 28.34 -13.05
CA MET A 1 12.17 27.41 -13.88
C MET A 1 11.68 28.03 -15.19
N ARG A 2 10.78 29.03 -15.19
CA ARG A 2 10.14 29.54 -16.43
C ARG A 2 11.11 29.96 -17.55
N LYS A 3 12.14 30.77 -17.22
CA LYS A 3 13.18 31.19 -18.17
C LYS A 3 13.92 30.01 -18.85
N HIS A 4 14.04 28.87 -18.19
CA HIS A 4 14.68 27.68 -18.76
C HIS A 4 13.77 26.98 -19.79
N ASN A 5 12.47 26.88 -19.49
CA ASN A 5 11.50 26.24 -20.38
C ASN A 5 11.26 27.04 -21.66
N GLN A 6 11.39 28.37 -21.56
CA GLN A 6 11.19 29.33 -22.65
C GLN A 6 12.46 29.64 -23.45
N LYS A 7 13.62 29.09 -23.06
CA LYS A 7 14.86 29.25 -23.83
C LYS A 7 14.85 28.28 -25.02
N ARG A 8 15.19 28.77 -26.22
CA ARG A 8 15.43 27.93 -27.40
C ARG A 8 16.47 26.85 -27.08
N MET A 9 16.21 25.63 -27.51
CA MET A 9 17.16 24.53 -27.31
C MET A 9 18.34 24.66 -28.29
N GLN A 10 19.54 24.25 -27.89
CA GLN A 10 20.75 24.40 -28.71
C GLN A 10 20.67 23.69 -30.08
N LYS A 11 19.95 22.56 -30.15
CA LYS A 11 19.86 21.71 -31.36
C LYS A 11 18.48 21.74 -32.03
N ASN A 12 17.51 22.47 -31.49
CA ASN A 12 16.14 22.51 -32.03
C ASN A 12 15.66 23.95 -32.19
N PRO A 13 14.85 24.26 -33.22
CA PRO A 13 14.31 25.59 -33.43
C PRO A 13 13.19 25.96 -32.44
N TYR A 14 12.84 25.07 -31.51
CA TYR A 14 11.80 25.26 -30.49
C TYR A 14 12.33 25.26 -29.05
N THR A 15 11.51 25.78 -28.15
CA THR A 15 11.65 25.76 -26.69
C THR A 15 11.05 24.49 -26.11
N ARG A 16 11.31 24.22 -24.82
CA ARG A 16 10.69 23.06 -24.13
C ARG A 16 9.19 23.27 -23.98
N GLU A 17 8.77 24.51 -23.72
CA GLU A 17 7.35 24.88 -23.58
C GLU A 17 6.57 24.67 -24.88
N GLU A 18 7.08 25.13 -26.02
CA GLU A 18 6.42 24.93 -27.33
C GLU A 18 6.28 23.44 -27.66
N ARG A 19 7.33 22.64 -27.43
CA ARG A 19 7.27 21.19 -27.65
C ARG A 19 6.22 20.52 -26.74
N PHE A 20 6.19 20.87 -25.46
CA PHE A 20 5.21 20.36 -24.51
C PHE A 20 3.78 20.70 -24.95
N LEU A 21 3.53 21.95 -25.35
CA LEU A 21 2.21 22.39 -25.80
C LEU A 21 1.75 21.70 -27.08
N ALA A 22 2.67 21.46 -28.03
CA ALA A 22 2.34 20.88 -29.33
C ALA A 22 2.18 19.35 -29.28
N ILE A 23 2.98 18.65 -28.47
CA ILE A 23 3.06 17.18 -28.49
C ILE A 23 2.50 16.58 -27.21
N ASP A 24 2.97 17.01 -26.04
CA ASP A 24 2.66 16.33 -24.79
C ASP A 24 1.24 16.69 -24.31
N ARG A 25 0.92 17.99 -24.22
CA ARG A 25 -0.34 18.51 -23.69
C ARG A 25 -1.61 17.89 -24.30
N PRO A 26 -1.76 17.74 -25.64
CA PRO A 26 -2.96 17.12 -26.21
C PRO A 26 -3.06 15.61 -25.92
N ASN A 27 -1.96 14.95 -25.54
CA ASN A 27 -1.90 13.52 -25.26
C ASN A 27 -1.90 13.21 -23.75
N LEU A 28 -1.93 14.23 -22.87
CA LEU A 28 -2.00 14.02 -21.44
C LEU A 28 -3.42 13.68 -21.00
N ASN A 29 -3.52 12.66 -20.15
CA ASN A 29 -4.72 12.42 -19.38
C ASN A 29 -4.92 13.50 -18.31
N PRO A 30 -6.18 13.75 -17.88
CA PRO A 30 -6.44 14.59 -16.72
C PRO A 30 -5.70 14.06 -15.49
N LEU A 31 -5.34 14.97 -14.59
CA LEU A 31 -4.76 14.59 -13.31
C LEU A 31 -5.77 13.69 -12.56
N PRO A 32 -5.34 12.53 -12.02
CA PRO A 32 -6.21 11.71 -11.19
C PRO A 32 -6.80 12.52 -10.04
N ALA A 33 -8.07 12.26 -9.71
CA ALA A 33 -8.76 12.95 -8.61
C ALA A 33 -8.18 12.57 -7.23
N THR A 34 -7.46 11.46 -7.15
CA THR A 34 -6.81 10.95 -5.94
C THR A 34 -5.31 11.13 -6.02
N ASP A 35 -4.69 11.47 -4.90
CA ASP A 35 -3.24 11.55 -4.79
C ASP A 35 -2.56 10.22 -5.11
N PHE A 36 -1.33 10.30 -5.60
CA PHE A 36 -0.47 9.13 -5.77
C PHE A 36 -0.17 8.49 -4.40
N GLU A 37 -0.43 7.20 -4.26
CA GLU A 37 -0.20 6.47 -3.01
C GLU A 37 1.03 5.55 -3.14
N ILE A 38 2.01 5.74 -2.25
CA ILE A 38 3.21 4.88 -2.20
C ILE A 38 2.83 3.57 -1.51
N VAL A 39 3.04 2.46 -2.20
CA VAL A 39 2.88 1.12 -1.66
C VAL A 39 4.25 0.60 -1.21
N SER A 40 4.33 0.16 0.04
CA SER A 40 5.48 -0.54 0.61
C SER A 40 5.17 -2.02 0.77
N TYR A 41 6.19 -2.87 0.73
CA TYR A 41 6.03 -4.32 0.77
C TYR A 41 6.94 -4.95 1.84
N THR A 42 6.47 -6.04 2.44
CA THR A 42 7.25 -6.85 3.40
C THR A 42 6.64 -8.24 3.54
N ASP A 43 7.47 -9.24 3.84
CA ASP A 43 7.01 -10.60 4.12
C ASP A 43 6.98 -10.84 5.64
N LEU A 44 5.83 -11.28 6.16
CA LEU A 44 5.61 -11.47 7.59
C LEU A 44 5.00 -12.84 7.86
N LYS A 45 5.50 -13.54 8.88
CA LYS A 45 4.93 -14.81 9.31
C LYS A 45 3.60 -14.58 10.04
N VAL A 46 2.58 -15.37 9.70
CA VAL A 46 1.33 -15.42 10.45
C VAL A 46 1.57 -16.22 11.73
N SER A 47 1.47 -15.55 12.88
CA SER A 47 1.67 -16.16 14.20
C SER A 47 0.51 -17.06 14.61
N SER A 48 0.72 -17.87 15.66
CA SER A 48 -0.27 -18.80 16.20
C SER A 48 -1.57 -18.14 16.66
N ASN A 49 -1.51 -16.86 17.06
CA ASN A 49 -2.69 -16.04 17.37
C ASN A 49 -3.37 -15.44 16.13
N CYS A 50 -3.13 -16.01 14.94
CA CYS A 50 -3.74 -15.58 13.67
C CYS A 50 -3.44 -14.13 13.28
N CYS A 51 -2.29 -13.59 13.68
CA CYS A 51 -1.91 -12.20 13.37
C CYS A 51 -0.61 -12.12 12.56
N ILE A 52 -0.43 -11.02 11.85
CA ILE A 52 0.89 -10.53 11.41
C ILE A 52 1.25 -9.31 12.23
N TYR A 53 2.54 -9.14 12.51
CA TYR A 53 3.07 -7.97 13.21
C TYR A 53 3.79 -7.05 12.24
N LEU A 54 3.18 -5.91 11.93
CA LEU A 54 3.79 -4.90 11.07
C LEU A 54 4.74 -4.03 11.90
N GLY A 55 6.02 -4.43 11.96
CA GLY A 55 7.02 -3.80 12.83
C GLY A 55 7.24 -2.30 12.58
N ARG A 56 6.98 -1.82 11.36
CA ARG A 56 7.04 -0.38 11.03
C ARG A 56 6.06 0.45 11.85
N ASP A 57 4.89 -0.11 12.14
CA ASP A 57 3.83 0.54 12.92
C ASP A 57 3.75 0.02 14.35
N GLN A 58 4.45 -1.09 14.63
CA GLN A 58 4.33 -1.86 15.87
C GLN A 58 2.87 -2.29 16.12
N HIS A 59 2.15 -2.65 15.05
CA HIS A 59 0.72 -2.98 15.11
C HIS A 59 0.44 -4.38 14.58
N TYR A 60 -0.58 -5.03 15.13
CA TYR A 60 -0.98 -6.39 14.76
C TYR A 60 -2.25 -6.38 13.91
N TYR A 61 -2.26 -7.18 12.84
CA TYR A 61 -3.43 -7.34 11.98
C TYR A 61 -3.80 -8.82 11.91
N THR A 62 -5.09 -9.12 12.11
CA THR A 62 -5.59 -10.50 11.99
C THR A 62 -5.57 -11.00 10.54
N VAL A 63 -5.36 -12.30 10.39
CA VAL A 63 -5.36 -13.06 9.13
C VAL A 63 -6.23 -14.29 9.34
N PRO A 64 -7.02 -14.74 8.35
CA PRO A 64 -7.86 -15.94 8.51
C PRO A 64 -7.07 -17.14 9.05
N TYR A 65 -7.63 -17.82 10.07
CA TYR A 65 -6.94 -18.85 10.85
C TYR A 65 -6.29 -19.95 10.00
N ARG A 66 -6.88 -20.26 8.85
CA ARG A 66 -6.36 -21.25 7.87
C ARG A 66 -4.93 -20.96 7.39
N HIS A 67 -4.44 -19.75 7.59
CA HIS A 67 -3.12 -19.29 7.16
C HIS A 67 -2.08 -19.21 8.29
N VAL A 68 -2.41 -19.67 9.51
CA VAL A 68 -1.45 -19.74 10.62
C VAL A 68 -0.19 -20.51 10.19
N SER A 69 0.97 -20.01 10.62
CA SER A 69 2.31 -20.52 10.28
C SER A 69 2.76 -20.33 8.83
N LYS A 70 1.91 -19.81 7.93
CA LYS A 70 2.33 -19.39 6.59
C LYS A 70 3.05 -18.05 6.62
N THR A 71 3.78 -17.76 5.55
CA THR A 71 4.32 -16.42 5.29
C THR A 71 3.32 -15.64 4.44
N ALA A 72 3.03 -14.42 4.86
CA ALA A 72 2.18 -13.50 4.15
C ALA A 72 3.00 -12.37 3.52
N HIS A 73 2.74 -12.11 2.24
CA HIS A 73 3.24 -10.93 1.55
C HIS A 73 2.31 -9.76 1.87
N VAL A 74 2.84 -8.71 2.49
CA VAL A 74 2.06 -7.58 2.98
C VAL A 74 2.38 -6.35 2.15
N ALA A 75 1.36 -5.82 1.48
CA ALA A 75 1.41 -4.55 0.76
C ALA A 75 0.67 -3.49 1.59
N TYR A 76 1.34 -2.41 1.95
CA TYR A 76 0.74 -1.39 2.80
C TYR A 76 1.03 0.02 2.30
N THR A 77 0.05 0.88 2.47
CA THR A 77 0.07 2.28 2.03
C THR A 77 -0.04 3.20 3.23
N ARG A 78 -0.31 4.50 3.05
CA ARG A 78 -0.61 5.41 4.17
C ARG A 78 -1.88 4.98 4.90
N SER A 79 -2.84 4.41 4.18
CA SER A 79 -4.21 4.19 4.67
C SER A 79 -4.62 2.73 4.80
N LEU A 80 -3.94 1.80 4.14
CA LEU A 80 -4.34 0.40 4.06
C LEU A 80 -3.20 -0.58 4.32
N VAL A 81 -3.57 -1.76 4.80
CA VAL A 81 -2.71 -2.95 4.87
C VAL A 81 -3.42 -4.09 4.16
N LYS A 82 -2.84 -4.58 3.06
CA LYS A 82 -3.31 -5.74 2.30
C LYS A 82 -2.39 -6.92 2.56
N ILE A 83 -2.97 -8.06 2.86
CA ILE A 83 -2.25 -9.27 3.27
C ILE A 83 -2.54 -10.34 2.23
N TYR A 84 -1.48 -10.85 1.61
CA TYR A 84 -1.53 -11.89 0.60
C TYR A 84 -0.87 -13.16 1.12
N VAL A 85 -1.47 -14.31 0.85
CA VAL A 85 -0.88 -15.62 1.17
C VAL A 85 -1.02 -16.49 -0.07
N ASP A 86 0.07 -17.13 -0.48
CA ASP A 86 0.12 -17.95 -1.72
C ASP A 86 -0.36 -17.19 -2.98
N GLY A 87 -0.15 -15.86 -3.03
CA GLY A 87 -0.56 -14.99 -4.13
C GLY A 87 -2.01 -14.51 -4.08
N GLU A 88 -2.83 -15.00 -3.14
CA GLU A 88 -4.23 -14.58 -2.98
C GLU A 88 -4.37 -13.48 -1.93
N LEU A 89 -5.24 -12.48 -2.17
CA LEU A 89 -5.58 -11.48 -1.16
C LEU A 89 -6.49 -12.12 -0.11
N VAL A 90 -6.00 -12.24 1.13
CA VAL A 90 -6.71 -12.95 2.21
C VAL A 90 -7.27 -12.03 3.27
N ALA A 91 -6.76 -10.80 3.38
CA ALA A 91 -7.28 -9.78 4.28
C ALA A 91 -6.91 -8.37 3.80
N THR A 92 -7.78 -7.39 4.08
CA THR A 92 -7.51 -5.96 3.92
C THR A 92 -7.96 -5.23 5.17
N HIS A 93 -7.10 -4.36 5.69
CA HIS A 93 -7.35 -3.57 6.89
C HIS A 93 -7.12 -2.09 6.62
N VAL A 94 -7.83 -1.23 7.34
CA VAL A 94 -7.43 0.17 7.51
C VAL A 94 -6.15 0.17 8.33
N ARG A 95 -5.14 0.93 7.89
CA ARG A 95 -3.86 1.01 8.57
C ARG A 95 -3.99 1.84 9.83
N ASP A 96 -3.68 1.23 10.96
CA ASP A 96 -3.60 1.86 12.28
C ASP A 96 -2.14 1.97 12.73
N TYR A 97 -1.80 3.13 13.28
CA TYR A 97 -0.48 3.49 13.79
C TYR A 97 -0.39 3.39 15.32
N SER A 98 -1.45 2.90 15.98
CA SER A 98 -1.50 2.69 17.42
C SER A 98 -0.59 1.53 17.83
N LYS A 99 0.49 1.84 18.54
CA LYS A 99 1.54 0.87 18.89
C LYS A 99 1.03 -0.17 19.90
N GLY A 100 1.39 -1.43 19.67
CA GLY A 100 1.04 -2.58 20.52
C GLY A 100 -0.43 -2.99 20.48
N LYS A 101 -1.23 -2.41 19.57
CA LYS A 101 -2.66 -2.71 19.41
C LYS A 101 -2.91 -3.71 18.29
N TYR A 102 -4.14 -4.20 18.26
CA TYR A 102 -4.62 -5.21 17.32
C TYR A 102 -5.81 -4.67 16.53
N THR A 103 -5.76 -4.83 15.21
CA THR A 103 -6.90 -4.71 14.32
C THR A 103 -7.47 -6.12 14.07
N ILE A 104 -8.64 -6.37 14.64
CA ILE A 104 -9.27 -7.69 14.69
C ILE A 104 -10.50 -7.69 13.80
N VAL A 105 -10.57 -8.69 12.92
CA VAL A 105 -11.78 -9.06 12.18
C VAL A 105 -12.23 -10.41 12.73
N GLU A 106 -13.45 -10.46 13.26
CA GLU A 106 -13.94 -11.67 13.95
C GLU A 106 -14.01 -12.89 13.04
N GLU A 107 -14.33 -12.68 11.75
CA GLU A 107 -14.38 -13.72 10.72
C GLU A 107 -13.02 -14.41 10.47
N HIS A 108 -11.91 -13.76 10.86
CA HIS A 108 -10.58 -14.36 10.75
C HIS A 108 -10.30 -15.39 11.84
N LEU A 109 -11.03 -15.34 12.96
CA LEU A 109 -10.84 -16.21 14.10
C LEU A 109 -11.51 -17.57 13.84
N ALA A 110 -10.96 -18.64 14.40
CA ALA A 110 -11.60 -19.95 14.32
C ALA A 110 -12.92 -19.93 15.13
N SER A 111 -13.93 -20.67 14.67
CA SER A 111 -15.27 -20.71 15.31
C SER A 111 -15.27 -21.15 16.78
N LYS A 112 -14.15 -21.71 17.29
CA LYS A 112 -13.95 -22.13 18.69
C LYS A 112 -12.94 -21.27 19.48
N SER A 113 -12.30 -20.27 18.89
CA SER A 113 -11.24 -19.49 19.54
C SER A 113 -11.75 -18.21 20.21
N ILE A 114 -12.80 -18.32 21.03
CA ILE A 114 -13.24 -17.23 21.93
C ILE A 114 -12.37 -17.19 23.22
N GLU A 115 -11.56 -18.22 23.49
CA GLU A 115 -11.00 -18.50 24.82
C GLU A 115 -9.61 -17.93 25.17
N TYR A 116 -8.97 -17.12 24.33
CA TYR A 116 -7.74 -16.42 24.71
C TYR A 116 -7.92 -14.90 24.59
N ARG A 117 -8.79 -14.35 25.43
CA ARG A 117 -9.02 -12.91 25.57
C ARG A 117 -8.78 -12.48 27.03
N GLY A 118 -7.52 -12.59 27.46
CA GLY A 118 -6.99 -12.10 28.74
C GLY A 118 -5.82 -11.17 28.51
#